data_AF-A0A8C2SDB1-F1
#
_entry.id   AF-A0A8C2SDB1-F1
#
_cell.length_a   1.000
_cell.length_b   1.000
_cell.length_c   1.000
_cell.angle_alpha   90.00
_cell.angle_beta   90.00
_cell.angle_gamma   90.00
#
_symmetry.space_group_name_H-M   'P 1'
#
loop_
_entity.id
_entity.type
_entity.pdbx_description
1 polymer ?
#
loop_
_entity_poly.entity_id
_entity_poly.type
_entity_poly.pdbx_seq_one_letter_code
_entity_poly.pdbx_strand_id
1 'polypeptide(L)'
;MTDYGKEQRNELEALEAIYPDSFTVLSENPPNFTITVTSEAGENDETVQTTLKFTYSEKYPDEAPLYEIFTHIETIPPSKTSLDADKVIYREKCIVLNIYMTKEKFKKLLS
;
A
#
# COMPACT_ATOMS: atom_id res chain seq x y z
N MET A 1 -17.17 -8.87 23.36
CA MET A 1 -17.18 -7.51 22.79
C MET A 1 -15.77 -7.27 22.33
N THR A 2 -15.53 -7.31 21.03
CA THR A 2 -14.18 -7.19 20.46
C THR A 2 -13.69 -5.77 20.68
N ASP A 3 -12.49 -5.62 21.25
CA ASP A 3 -11.87 -4.30 21.45
C ASP A 3 -11.10 -3.93 20.19
N TYR A 4 -11.85 -3.46 19.18
CA TYR A 4 -11.32 -3.08 17.87
C TYR A 4 -10.19 -2.04 17.98
N GLY A 5 -10.31 -1.09 18.91
CA GLY A 5 -9.30 -0.05 19.13
C GLY A 5 -7.98 -0.57 19.71
N LYS A 6 -8.02 -1.68 20.46
CA LYS A 6 -6.79 -2.36 20.90
C LYS A 6 -6.17 -3.18 19.77
N GLU A 7 -6.97 -3.90 19.00
CA GLU A 7 -6.48 -4.69 17.86
C GLU A 7 -5.83 -3.81 16.79
N GLN A 8 -6.49 -2.70 16.43
CA GLN A 8 -5.97 -1.73 15.46
C GLN A 8 -4.61 -1.16 15.89
N ARG A 9 -4.44 -0.81 17.18
CA ARG A 9 -3.16 -0.29 17.69
C ARG A 9 -2.06 -1.35 17.67
N ASN A 10 -2.36 -2.57 18.12
CA ASN A 10 -1.39 -3.66 18.09
C ASN A 10 -0.91 -3.95 16.65
N GLU A 11 -1.81 -3.86 15.68
CA GLU A 11 -1.45 -4.04 14.27
C GLU A 11 -0.60 -2.90 13.73
N LEU A 12 -0.92 -1.63 14.04
CA LEU A 12 -0.11 -0.48 13.64
C LEU A 12 1.33 -0.59 14.18
N GLU A 13 1.48 -0.97 15.45
CA GLU A 13 2.80 -1.21 16.06
C GLU A 13 3.56 -2.33 15.33
N ALA A 14 2.87 -3.40 14.93
CA ALA A 14 3.47 -4.48 14.15
C ALA A 14 3.90 -4.01 12.75
N LEU A 15 3.09 -3.20 12.07
CA LEU A 15 3.40 -2.67 10.74
C LEU A 15 4.57 -1.69 10.75
N GLU A 16 4.64 -0.85 11.77
CA GLU A 16 5.77 0.05 11.99
C GLU A 16 7.08 -0.74 12.16
N ALA A 17 7.03 -1.89 12.85
CA ALA A 17 8.17 -2.77 13.02
C ALA A 17 8.57 -3.54 11.74
N ILE A 18 7.60 -3.92 10.91
CA ILE A 18 7.84 -4.67 9.65
C ILE A 18 8.34 -3.73 8.54
N TYR A 19 7.81 -2.50 8.50
CA TYR A 19 8.04 -1.54 7.41
C TYR A 19 8.54 -0.18 7.94
N PRO A 20 9.64 -0.12 8.70
CA PRO A 20 10.09 1.11 9.35
C PRO A 20 10.37 2.27 8.38
N ASP A 21 10.84 1.96 7.17
CA ASP A 21 11.19 2.96 6.15
C ASP A 21 10.04 3.28 5.18
N SER A 22 8.99 2.45 5.17
CA SER A 22 7.90 2.49 4.18
C SER A 22 6.54 2.77 4.81
N PHE A 23 6.44 2.83 6.14
CA PHE A 23 5.21 3.06 6.88
C PHE A 23 5.24 4.41 7.57
N THR A 24 4.12 5.13 7.55
CA THR A 24 4.00 6.41 8.25
C THR A 24 2.60 6.58 8.79
N VAL A 25 2.47 6.80 10.10
CA VAL A 25 1.18 7.13 10.72
C VAL A 25 0.87 8.61 10.45
N LEU A 26 -0.33 8.88 9.94
CA LEU A 26 -0.82 10.23 9.63
C LEU A 26 -1.75 10.76 10.74
N SER A 27 -2.58 9.91 11.35
CA SER A 27 -3.40 10.24 12.52
C SER A 27 -3.78 8.97 13.29
N GLU A 28 -4.11 9.12 14.56
CA GLU A 28 -4.54 8.03 15.44
C GLU A 28 -6.07 7.97 15.65
N ASN A 29 -6.81 9.04 15.30
CA ASN A 29 -8.26 9.07 15.50
C ASN A 29 -9.01 9.88 14.40
N PRO A 30 -9.69 9.20 13.46
CA PRO A 30 -9.61 7.77 13.19
C PRO A 30 -8.20 7.37 12.72
N PRO A 31 -7.73 6.14 13.02
CA PRO A 31 -6.40 5.70 12.62
C PRO A 31 -6.24 5.78 11.11
N ASN A 32 -5.25 6.55 10.65
CA ASN A 32 -4.86 6.62 9.27
C ASN A 32 -3.34 6.62 9.13
N PHE A 33 -2.87 5.89 8.13
CA PHE A 33 -1.47 5.67 7.87
C PHE A 33 -1.24 5.51 6.37
N THR A 34 0.00 5.68 5.94
CA THR A 34 0.43 5.43 4.58
C THR A 34 1.48 4.35 4.52
N ILE A 35 1.40 3.54 3.47
CA ILE A 35 2.43 2.56 3.12
C ILE A 35 2.92 2.86 1.71
N THR A 36 4.22 3.05 1.58
CA THR A 36 4.90 3.19 0.29
C THR A 36 5.37 1.84 -0.20
N VAL A 37 4.84 1.41 -1.34
CA VAL A 37 5.17 0.15 -2.00
C VAL A 37 5.97 0.46 -3.25
N THR A 38 7.12 -0.18 -3.39
CA THR A 38 7.99 -0.08 -4.57
C THR A 38 7.99 -1.42 -5.29
N SER A 39 7.77 -1.42 -6.60
CA SER A 39 7.88 -2.62 -7.42
C SER A 39 9.33 -3.08 -7.49
N GLU A 40 9.52 -4.37 -7.73
CA GLU A 40 10.83 -4.86 -8.18
C GLU A 40 11.25 -4.15 -9.47
N ALA A 41 12.56 -3.98 -9.65
CA ALA A 41 13.13 -3.40 -10.85
C ALA A 41 12.81 -4.31 -12.05
N GLY A 42 12.12 -3.76 -13.05
CA GLY A 42 11.84 -4.47 -14.29
C GLY A 42 13.10 -4.69 -15.13
N GLU A 43 12.96 -5.33 -16.29
CA GLU A 43 14.06 -5.64 -17.22
C GLU A 43 14.90 -4.42 -17.68
N ASN A 44 14.39 -3.20 -17.47
CA ASN A 44 15.07 -1.95 -17.82
C ASN A 44 15.52 -1.13 -16.59
N ASP A 45 15.62 -1.73 -15.40
CA ASP A 45 15.83 -1.03 -14.13
C ASP A 45 14.73 0.02 -13.82
N GLU A 46 13.55 -0.18 -14.39
CA GLU A 46 12.37 0.65 -14.14
C GLU A 46 11.72 0.20 -12.82
N THR A 47 11.55 1.14 -11.89
CA THR A 47 10.82 0.91 -10.65
C THR A 47 9.58 1.79 -10.61
N VAL A 48 8.49 1.24 -10.09
CA VAL A 48 7.26 1.96 -9.87
C VAL A 48 6.99 2.02 -8.39
N GLN A 49 6.81 3.23 -7.86
CA GLN A 49 6.52 3.45 -6.46
C GLN A 49 5.12 4.03 -6.31
N THR A 50 4.34 3.49 -5.39
CA THR A 50 3.03 4.03 -5.04
C THR A 50 2.88 4.16 -3.53
N THR A 51 2.26 5.24 -3.09
CA THR A 51 1.91 5.45 -1.69
C THR A 51 0.42 5.23 -1.52
N LEU A 52 0.07 4.27 -0.68
CA LEU A 52 -1.30 3.92 -0.34
C LEU A 52 -1.63 4.51 1.01
N LYS A 53 -2.73 5.23 1.11
CA LYS A 53 -3.28 5.70 2.38
C LYS A 53 -4.37 4.75 2.82
N PHE A 54 -4.27 4.24 4.05
CA PHE A 54 -5.30 3.43 4.69
C PHE A 54 -5.95 4.22 5.82
N THR A 55 -7.25 4.05 5.98
CA THR A 55 -8.03 4.58 7.10
C THR A 55 -8.83 3.44 7.70
N TYR A 56 -8.55 3.09 8.96
CA TYR A 56 -9.31 2.09 9.67
C TYR A 56 -10.72 2.59 9.96
N SER A 57 -11.71 1.72 9.72
CA SER A 57 -13.07 1.96 10.18
C SER A 57 -13.18 1.61 11.67
N GLU A 58 -14.17 2.15 12.35
CA GLU A 58 -14.44 1.82 13.76
C GLU A 58 -14.73 0.34 13.99
N LYS A 59 -15.12 -0.37 12.92
CA LYS A 59 -15.47 -1.79 12.93
C LYS A 59 -14.37 -2.67 12.34
N TYR A 60 -13.21 -2.12 11.95
CA TYR A 60 -12.09 -2.94 11.51
C TYR A 60 -11.59 -3.80 12.69
N PRO A 61 -11.40 -5.13 12.54
CA PRO A 61 -11.26 -5.86 11.27
C PRO A 61 -12.54 -6.42 10.63
N ASP A 62 -13.71 -6.33 11.27
CA ASP A 62 -14.98 -6.85 10.73
C ASP A 62 -15.42 -6.12 9.46
N GLU A 63 -15.17 -4.81 9.39
CA GLU A 63 -15.36 -4.00 8.20
C GLU A 63 -14.01 -3.64 7.56
N ALA A 64 -13.91 -3.81 6.25
CA ALA A 64 -12.68 -3.51 5.51
C ALA A 64 -12.27 -2.03 5.65
N PRO A 65 -10.97 -1.73 5.70
CA PRO A 65 -10.51 -0.36 5.81
C PRO A 65 -10.70 0.37 4.48
N LEU A 66 -10.87 1.69 4.57
CA LEU A 66 -10.83 2.54 3.39
C LEU A 66 -9.39 2.70 2.93
N TYR A 67 -9.17 2.68 1.61
CA TYR A 67 -7.86 2.91 1.03
C TYR A 67 -7.93 3.83 -0.17
N GLU A 68 -6.91 4.67 -0.30
CA GLU A 68 -6.76 5.66 -1.36
C GLU A 68 -5.34 5.59 -1.93
N ILE A 69 -5.19 5.79 -3.23
CA ILE A 69 -3.88 5.92 -3.87
C ILE A 69 -3.47 7.39 -3.76
N PHE A 70 -2.47 7.68 -2.93
CA PHE A 70 -2.06 9.05 -2.61
C PHE A 70 -1.08 9.61 -3.65
N THR A 71 -0.11 8.79 -4.06
CA THR A 71 0.87 9.16 -5.09
C THR A 71 1.29 7.95 -5.92
N HIS A 72 1.55 8.20 -7.21
CA HIS A 72 2.17 7.27 -8.14
C HIS A 72 3.40 7.95 -8.73
N ILE A 73 4.58 7.37 -8.51
CA ILE A 73 5.85 7.86 -9.04
C ILE A 73 6.46 6.75 -9.88
N GLU A 74 6.55 6.99 -11.18
CA GLU A 74 7.31 6.14 -12.09
C GLU A 74 8.74 6.66 -12.14
N THR A 75 9.68 5.88 -11.63
CA THR A 75 11.10 6.15 -11.85
C THR A 75 11.46 5.56 -13.21
N ILE A 76 11.36 6.41 -14.24
CA ILE A 76 11.80 6.07 -15.59
C ILE A 76 13.33 6.26 -15.62
N PRO A 77 14.13 5.25 -15.97
CA PRO A 77 15.55 5.43 -16.21
C PRO A 77 15.75 6.46 -17.33
N PRO A 78 16.81 7.28 -17.27
CA PRO A 78 17.03 8.38 -18.20
C PRO A 78 17.18 7.96 -19.67
N SER A 79 17.27 6.65 -19.96
CA SER A 79 17.52 6.11 -21.29
C SER A 79 16.27 5.93 -22.17
N LYS A 80 15.04 6.11 -21.66
CA LYS A 80 13.81 5.87 -22.46
C LYS A 80 12.83 7.05 -22.40
N THR A 81 13.15 8.10 -23.17
CA THR A 81 12.22 9.20 -23.49
C THR A 81 11.59 8.95 -24.85
N SER A 82 10.58 8.10 -24.94
CA SER A 82 9.54 8.05 -25.97
C SER A 82 8.95 6.65 -26.04
N LEU A 83 7.65 6.59 -26.31
CA LEU A 83 6.77 5.41 -26.42
C LEU A 83 6.18 4.91 -25.09
N ASP A 84 4.84 4.96 -25.05
CA ASP A 84 3.94 3.93 -24.49
C ASP A 84 2.92 4.40 -23.43
N ALA A 85 2.02 5.31 -23.79
CA ALA A 85 0.80 5.59 -23.00
C ALA A 85 -0.06 4.34 -22.75
N ASP A 86 -0.03 3.35 -23.66
CA ASP A 86 -0.76 2.09 -23.49
C ASP A 86 -0.11 1.16 -22.43
N LYS A 87 1.19 1.28 -22.18
CA LYS A 87 1.91 0.45 -21.20
C LYS A 87 1.70 0.95 -19.77
N VAL A 88 1.45 2.25 -19.60
CA VAL A 88 1.03 2.87 -18.33
C VAL A 88 -0.29 2.24 -17.85
N ILE A 89 -1.28 2.07 -18.72
CA ILE A 89 -2.59 1.49 -18.37
C ILE A 89 -2.47 0.01 -17.94
N TYR A 90 -1.63 -0.78 -18.61
CA TYR A 90 -1.36 -2.16 -18.18
C TYR A 90 -0.60 -2.22 -16.85
N ARG A 91 0.30 -1.27 -16.58
CA ARG A 91 1.01 -1.15 -15.29
C ARG A 91 0.10 -0.74 -14.15
N GLU A 92 -0.78 0.23 -14.36
CA GLU A 92 -1.82 0.60 -13.37
C GLU A 92 -2.68 -0.62 -13.00
N LYS A 93 -3.10 -1.42 -13.99
CA LYS A 93 -3.83 -2.67 -13.73
C LYS A 93 -3.00 -3.70 -12.94
N CYS A 94 -1.70 -3.82 -13.20
CA CYS A 94 -0.81 -4.71 -12.44
C CYS A 94 -0.59 -4.24 -11.00
N ILE A 95 -0.52 -2.93 -10.74
CA ILE A 95 -0.43 -2.37 -9.38
C ILE A 95 -1.72 -2.67 -8.62
N VAL A 96 -2.88 -2.45 -9.23
CA VAL A 96 -4.17 -2.82 -8.62
C VAL A 96 -4.22 -4.33 -8.35
N LEU A 97 -3.77 -5.18 -9.28
CA LEU A 97 -3.72 -6.64 -9.06
C LEU A 97 -2.75 -7.02 -7.92
N ASN A 98 -1.58 -6.40 -7.84
CA ASN A 98 -0.62 -6.65 -6.76
C ASN A 98 -1.13 -6.14 -5.41
N ILE A 99 -1.85 -5.03 -5.36
CA ILE A 99 -2.53 -4.56 -4.14
C ILE A 99 -3.61 -5.56 -3.72
N TYR A 100 -4.40 -6.10 -4.66
CA TYR A 100 -5.35 -7.18 -4.39
C TYR A 100 -4.67 -8.46 -3.88
N MET A 101 -3.53 -8.83 -4.46
CA MET A 101 -2.72 -9.97 -3.98
C MET A 101 -2.09 -9.70 -2.61
N THR A 102 -1.78 -8.43 -2.30
CA THR A 102 -1.29 -8.01 -0.99
C THR A 102 -2.42 -8.05 0.04
N LYS A 103 -3.67 -7.70 -0.31
CA LYS A 103 -4.84 -7.94 0.55
C LYS A 103 -4.96 -9.41 0.97
N GLU A 104 -4.78 -10.36 0.06
CA GLU A 104 -4.80 -11.79 0.39
C GLU A 104 -3.62 -12.23 1.26
N LYS A 105 -2.41 -11.69 1.03
CA LYS A 105 -1.25 -11.92 1.90
C LYS A 105 -1.44 -11.31 3.29
N PHE A 106 -2.01 -10.12 3.38
CA PHE A 106 -2.28 -9.41 4.62
C PHE A 106 -3.38 -10.11 5.43
N LYS A 107 -4.44 -10.58 4.74
CA LYS A 107 -5.50 -11.40 5.33
C LYS A 107 -5.00 -12.77 5.83
N LYS A 108 -3.98 -13.35 5.18
CA LYS A 108 -3.28 -14.56 5.65
C LYS A 108 -2.29 -14.31 6.78
N LEU A 109 -1.72 -13.11 6.89
CA LEU A 109 -0.80 -12.75 7.98
C LEU A 109 -1.57 -12.49 9.29
N LEU A 110 -2.85 -12.14 9.18
CA LEU A 110 -3.76 -11.84 10.29
C LEU A 110 -4.69 -13.02 10.69
N SER A 111 -4.50 -14.22 10.11
CA SER A 111 -5.23 -15.45 10.49
C SER A 111 -4.31 -16.48 11.12
#